data_AF-A0A7V4Q817-F1
#
_entry.id   AF-A0A7V4Q817-F1
#
_cell.length_a   1.000
_cell.length_b   1.000
_cell.length_c   1.000
_cell.angle_alpha   90.00
_cell.angle_beta   90.00
_cell.angle_gamma   90.00
#
_symmetry.space_group_name_H-M   'P 1'
#
loop_
_entity.id
_entity.type
_entity.pdbx_description
1 polymer ?
#
loop_
_entity_poly.entity_id
_entity_poly.type
_entity_poly.pdbx_seq_one_letter_code
_entity_poly.pdbx_strand_id
1 'polypeptide(L)'
;MVFPVPGGSVAESKPREPAGRPGERSRQRTGGRIVLVLLAAVVLCLGGCDPLTVHKVTSTIFDGVPSLPPADQYCKDYSEKALTVETATGQKGLAQGGTQSEHPPYAEKQCSGCHDKTSESGFVVPLENLCAHCHKGFPAGEFVHGPVATGACLKCHLPHKSNSPALLVKGKGELCAICHLEPRLAAAMHDKAISSGMFCTDCHDPHSGNNRYFLK
;
A
#
# COMPACT_ATOMS: atom_id res chain seq x y z
N MET A 1 -29.83 -2.25 63.43
CA MET A 1 -30.80 -1.27 64.00
C MET A 1 -30.05 0.01 64.31
N VAL A 2 -30.76 1.15 64.30
CA VAL A 2 -30.31 2.53 64.55
C VAL A 2 -29.88 3.32 63.29
N PHE A 3 -30.89 3.99 62.74
CA PHE A 3 -30.80 5.17 61.87
C PHE A 3 -30.17 6.36 62.61
N PRO A 4 -29.61 7.33 61.87
CA PRO A 4 -29.82 8.73 62.20
C PRO A 4 -30.53 9.53 61.10
N VAL A 5 -31.29 10.48 61.61
CA VAL A 5 -32.34 11.35 61.04
C VAL A 5 -31.73 12.55 60.28
N PRO A 6 -32.43 13.13 59.29
CA PRO A 6 -31.98 14.29 58.52
C PRO A 6 -32.17 15.61 59.29
N GLY A 7 -31.18 16.51 59.19
CA GLY A 7 -31.27 17.90 59.64
C GLY A 7 -31.37 18.84 58.43
N GLY A 8 -32.49 19.55 58.30
CA GLY A 8 -32.73 20.54 57.26
C GLY A 8 -32.16 21.91 57.57
N SER A 9 -32.09 22.78 56.55
CA SER A 9 -32.17 24.23 56.74
C SER A 9 -32.61 24.93 55.45
N VAL A 10 -33.85 25.41 55.51
CA VAL A 10 -34.41 26.69 55.05
C VAL A 10 -34.06 27.23 53.65
N ALA A 11 -35.13 27.40 52.89
CA ALA A 11 -35.22 28.10 51.62
C ALA A 11 -35.04 29.62 51.78
N GLU A 12 -34.32 30.23 50.85
CA GLU A 12 -34.39 31.68 50.58
C GLU A 12 -34.87 31.88 49.14
N SER A 13 -36.08 32.41 49.01
CA SER A 13 -36.74 32.75 47.75
C SER A 13 -36.27 34.10 47.21
N LYS A 14 -35.89 34.15 45.93
CA LYS A 14 -35.68 35.42 45.19
C LYS A 14 -36.28 35.33 43.77
N PRO A 15 -36.54 36.45 43.09
CA PRO A 15 -37.84 36.81 42.56
C PRO A 15 -38.03 36.36 41.11
N ARG A 16 -39.29 36.27 40.70
CA ARG A 16 -39.70 36.04 39.31
C ARG A 16 -39.34 37.27 38.45
N GLU A 17 -38.50 37.05 37.44
CA GLU A 17 -38.35 37.97 36.31
C GLU A 17 -39.31 37.59 35.16
N PRO A 18 -39.77 38.59 34.36
CA PRO A 18 -40.92 38.44 33.48
C PRO A 18 -40.61 37.64 32.22
N ALA A 19 -41.65 36.96 31.72
CA ALA A 19 -41.65 36.23 30.46
C ALA A 19 -41.28 37.15 29.28
N GLY A 20 -40.07 36.96 28.74
CA GLY A 20 -39.67 37.51 27.45
C GLY A 20 -40.40 36.80 26.29
N ARG A 21 -40.89 37.60 25.35
CA ARG A 21 -41.70 37.19 24.18
C ARG A 21 -40.99 36.13 23.32
N PRO A 22 -41.74 35.20 22.68
CA PRO A 22 -41.17 34.32 21.66
C PRO A 22 -40.94 35.13 20.38
N GLY A 23 -39.69 35.44 20.07
CA GLY A 23 -39.32 36.18 18.87
C GLY A 23 -37.93 35.79 18.39
N GLU A 24 -37.88 35.18 17.21
CA GLU A 24 -36.73 35.16 16.30
C GLU A 24 -35.44 34.50 16.79
N ARG A 25 -35.44 33.16 16.86
CA ARG A 25 -34.19 32.38 16.98
C ARG A 25 -34.17 31.19 16.01
N SER A 26 -34.25 31.43 14.70
CA SER A 26 -34.14 30.30 13.75
C SER A 26 -33.58 30.59 12.36
N ARG A 27 -32.77 31.64 12.13
CA ARG A 27 -32.27 31.91 10.75
C ARG A 27 -30.77 32.17 10.54
N GLN A 28 -29.91 32.02 11.56
CA GLN A 28 -28.47 32.27 11.38
C GLN A 28 -27.54 31.07 11.66
N ARG A 29 -28.00 30.00 12.34
CA ARG A 29 -27.10 28.88 12.76
C ARG A 29 -26.88 27.81 11.68
N THR A 30 -27.73 27.73 10.68
CA THR A 30 -27.63 26.77 9.56
C THR A 30 -26.62 27.22 8.50
N GLY A 31 -26.55 28.51 8.19
CA GLY A 31 -25.64 29.05 7.17
C GLY A 31 -24.15 28.81 7.49
N GLY A 32 -23.73 29.10 8.73
CA GLY A 32 -22.34 28.89 9.14
C GLY A 32 -21.90 27.42 9.14
N ARG A 33 -22.81 26.50 9.47
CA ARG A 33 -22.53 25.05 9.42
C ARG A 33 -22.42 24.53 8.00
N ILE A 34 -23.27 25.02 7.09
CA ILE A 34 -23.21 24.65 5.68
C ILE A 34 -21.91 25.18 5.04
N VAL A 35 -21.54 26.43 5.32
CA VAL A 35 -20.28 27.01 4.83
C VAL A 35 -19.06 26.24 5.37
N LEU A 36 -19.07 25.85 6.65
CA LEU A 36 -17.97 25.07 7.23
C LEU A 36 -17.87 23.66 6.62
N VAL A 37 -19.01 23.00 6.34
CA VAL A 37 -19.06 21.68 5.70
C VAL A 37 -18.59 21.77 4.24
N LEU A 38 -18.98 22.81 3.51
CA LEU A 38 -18.50 23.05 2.15
C LEU A 38 -16.99 23.34 2.11
N LEU A 39 -16.48 24.16 3.03
CA LEU A 39 -15.03 24.41 3.14
C LEU A 39 -14.26 23.13 3.53
N ALA A 40 -14.77 22.32 4.46
CA ALA A 40 -14.16 21.05 4.82
C ALA A 40 -14.17 20.05 3.65
N ALA A 41 -15.27 19.99 2.88
CA ALA A 41 -15.37 19.15 1.68
C ALA A 41 -14.36 19.58 0.60
N VAL A 42 -14.18 20.90 0.39
CA VAL A 42 -13.17 21.43 -0.54
C VAL A 42 -11.75 21.07 -0.09
N VAL A 43 -11.44 21.15 1.20
CA VAL A 43 -10.13 20.75 1.74
C VAL A 43 -9.91 19.23 1.60
N LEU A 44 -10.93 18.40 1.82
CA LEU A 44 -10.84 16.95 1.62
C LEU A 44 -10.66 16.56 0.13
N CYS A 45 -11.31 17.28 -0.79
CA CYS A 45 -11.17 17.03 -2.22
C CYS A 45 -9.80 17.48 -2.77
N LEU A 46 -9.23 18.56 -2.24
CA LEU A 46 -7.92 19.07 -2.66
C LEU A 46 -6.74 18.41 -1.92
N GLY A 47 -7.01 17.72 -0.80
CA GLY A 47 -6.01 17.02 0.01
C GLY A 47 -5.85 15.52 -0.29
N GLY A 48 -6.56 14.96 -1.27
CA GLY A 48 -6.45 13.55 -1.63
C GLY A 48 -5.10 13.24 -2.28
N CYS A 49 -4.24 12.48 -1.61
CA CYS A 49 -2.85 12.20 -2.02
C CYS A 49 -2.67 11.31 -3.27
N ASP A 50 -3.70 11.11 -4.09
CA ASP A 50 -3.59 10.32 -5.32
C ASP A 50 -3.53 11.25 -6.56
N PRO A 51 -2.39 11.31 -7.28
CA PRO A 51 -2.20 12.22 -8.42
C PRO A 51 -3.26 12.06 -9.52
N LEU A 52 -3.77 10.83 -9.72
CA LEU A 52 -4.79 10.53 -10.73
C LEU A 52 -6.17 11.04 -10.30
N THR A 53 -6.51 10.89 -9.01
CA THR A 53 -7.74 11.41 -8.43
C THR A 53 -7.74 12.93 -8.43
N VAL A 54 -6.60 13.56 -8.09
CA VAL A 54 -6.44 15.02 -8.17
C VAL A 54 -6.59 15.49 -9.61
N HIS A 55 -5.93 14.86 -10.59
CA HIS A 55 -6.09 15.21 -12.01
C HIS A 55 -7.53 15.08 -12.48
N LYS A 56 -8.22 13.99 -12.13
CA LYS A 56 -9.62 13.77 -12.50
C LYS A 56 -10.58 14.81 -11.91
N VAL A 57 -10.36 15.25 -10.67
CA VAL A 57 -11.20 16.27 -10.02
C VAL A 57 -10.86 17.67 -10.52
N THR A 58 -9.58 17.95 -10.74
CA THR A 58 -9.15 19.27 -11.23
C THR A 58 -9.53 19.48 -12.69
N SER A 59 -9.47 18.44 -13.54
CA SER A 59 -9.91 18.53 -14.93
C SER A 59 -11.43 18.66 -15.11
N THR A 60 -12.23 18.31 -14.10
CA THR A 60 -13.69 18.54 -14.14
C THR A 60 -14.09 19.93 -13.64
N ILE A 61 -13.25 20.56 -12.81
CA ILE A 61 -13.52 21.87 -12.20
C ILE A 61 -12.82 23.02 -12.95
N PHE A 62 -11.64 22.77 -13.53
CA PHE A 62 -10.83 23.78 -14.19
C PHE A 62 -10.64 23.44 -15.67
N ASP A 63 -11.21 24.26 -16.56
CA ASP A 63 -11.17 24.13 -18.04
C ASP A 63 -9.78 24.34 -18.67
N GLY A 64 -8.71 24.35 -17.88
CA GLY A 64 -7.33 24.56 -18.34
C GLY A 64 -6.34 23.50 -17.86
N VAL A 65 -6.81 22.42 -17.25
CA VAL A 65 -5.93 21.34 -16.78
C VAL A 65 -5.42 20.56 -17.99
N PRO A 66 -4.10 20.47 -18.21
CA PRO A 66 -3.53 19.69 -19.30
C PRO A 66 -4.01 18.24 -19.24
N SER A 67 -4.43 17.67 -20.37
CA SER A 67 -4.77 16.25 -20.44
C SER A 67 -3.57 15.40 -20.03
N LEU A 68 -3.80 14.28 -19.34
CA LEU A 68 -2.73 13.34 -19.03
C LEU A 68 -2.03 12.93 -20.33
N PRO A 69 -0.68 12.89 -20.36
CA PRO A 69 0.07 12.29 -21.44
C PRO A 69 -0.50 10.93 -21.83
N PRO A 70 -0.44 10.57 -23.11
CA PRO A 70 -0.81 9.22 -23.50
C PRO A 70 0.10 8.22 -22.77
N ALA A 71 -0.47 7.05 -22.42
CA ALA A 71 0.20 6.06 -21.57
C ALA A 71 1.59 5.66 -22.08
N ASP A 72 1.81 5.74 -23.39
CA ASP A 72 3.12 5.46 -23.99
C ASP A 72 4.20 6.49 -23.67
N GLN A 73 3.82 7.75 -23.47
CA GLN A 73 4.75 8.79 -23.08
C GLN A 73 5.24 8.56 -21.65
N TYR A 74 4.35 8.13 -20.74
CA TYR A 74 4.74 7.72 -19.39
C TYR A 74 5.71 6.54 -19.39
N CYS A 75 5.44 5.51 -20.20
CA CYS A 75 6.34 4.37 -20.33
C CYS A 75 7.71 4.78 -20.91
N LYS A 76 7.74 5.66 -21.91
CA LYS A 76 8.98 6.20 -22.49
C LYS A 76 9.77 6.99 -21.45
N ASP A 77 9.16 7.99 -20.82
CA ASP A 77 9.81 8.83 -19.82
C ASP A 77 10.34 8.01 -18.64
N TYR A 78 9.60 6.99 -18.20
CA TYR A 78 10.06 6.08 -17.15
C TYR A 78 11.22 5.21 -17.63
N SER A 79 11.12 4.61 -18.82
CA SER A 79 12.20 3.79 -19.38
C SER A 79 13.48 4.60 -19.62
N GLU A 80 13.38 5.81 -20.15
CA GLU A 80 14.50 6.72 -20.37
C GLU A 80 15.10 7.16 -19.04
N LYS A 81 14.28 7.52 -18.03
CA LYS A 81 14.78 7.82 -16.69
C LYS A 81 15.46 6.62 -16.05
N ALA A 82 14.88 5.42 -16.13
CA ALA A 82 15.49 4.19 -15.64
C ALA A 82 16.86 3.96 -16.32
N LEU A 83 16.93 4.07 -17.64
CA LEU A 83 18.18 3.94 -18.40
C LEU A 83 19.22 5.02 -18.01
N THR A 84 18.80 6.27 -17.79
CA THR A 84 19.73 7.31 -17.32
C THR A 84 20.25 7.04 -15.92
N VAL A 85 19.43 6.51 -15.02
CA VAL A 85 19.86 6.09 -13.67
C VAL A 85 20.81 4.90 -13.75
N GLU A 86 20.54 3.92 -14.62
CA GLU A 86 21.43 2.77 -14.85
C GLU A 86 22.81 3.22 -15.39
N THR A 87 22.84 4.17 -16.32
CA THR A 87 24.09 4.73 -16.86
C THR A 87 24.84 5.60 -15.85
N ALA A 88 24.14 6.34 -14.99
CA ALA A 88 24.74 7.19 -13.97
C ALA A 88 25.23 6.42 -12.74
N THR A 89 24.58 5.31 -12.40
CA THR A 89 24.92 4.48 -11.23
C THR A 89 25.83 3.30 -11.55
N GLY A 90 26.10 3.05 -12.85
CA GLY A 90 26.86 1.87 -13.29
C GLY A 90 26.13 0.55 -13.05
N GLN A 91 24.87 0.59 -12.59
CA GLN A 91 24.02 -0.58 -12.45
C GLN A 91 23.35 -0.84 -13.79
N LYS A 92 24.01 -1.60 -14.66
CA LYS A 92 23.42 -2.14 -15.88
C LYS A 92 22.13 -2.88 -15.50
N GLY A 93 20.98 -2.45 -16.02
CA GLY A 93 19.76 -3.24 -16.00
C GLY A 93 20.09 -4.64 -16.50
N LEU A 94 19.82 -5.65 -15.67
CA LEU A 94 20.21 -7.04 -15.94
C LEU A 94 19.44 -7.59 -17.15
N ALA A 95 19.94 -7.31 -18.34
CA ALA A 95 19.68 -8.10 -19.54
C ALA A 95 20.40 -9.44 -19.40
N GLN A 96 19.60 -10.47 -19.10
CA GLN A 96 19.80 -11.90 -19.36
C GLN A 96 21.08 -12.60 -18.87
N GLY A 97 20.87 -13.70 -18.13
CA GLY A 97 21.82 -14.81 -18.04
C GLY A 97 22.63 -14.88 -16.74
N GLY A 98 22.01 -15.48 -15.71
CA GLY A 98 22.72 -16.16 -14.62
C GLY A 98 23.65 -15.29 -13.76
N THR A 99 23.09 -14.65 -12.74
CA THR A 99 23.83 -14.51 -11.48
C THR A 99 23.08 -15.35 -10.46
N GLN A 100 23.65 -16.51 -10.14
CA GLN A 100 23.18 -17.33 -9.04
C GLN A 100 23.07 -16.46 -7.79
N SER A 101 22.00 -16.63 -7.02
CA SER A 101 21.82 -15.95 -5.75
C SER A 101 21.77 -16.98 -4.62
N GLU A 102 22.33 -16.62 -3.49
CA GLU A 102 22.35 -17.44 -2.28
C GLU A 102 21.80 -16.62 -1.12
N HIS A 103 21.02 -17.26 -0.26
CA HIS A 103 20.49 -16.62 0.93
C HIS A 103 21.61 -16.50 1.96
N PRO A 104 21.88 -15.32 2.56
CA PRO A 104 23.05 -15.15 3.43
C PRO A 104 23.14 -16.19 4.57
N PRO A 105 22.06 -16.49 5.32
CA PRO A 105 22.08 -17.57 6.31
C PRO A 105 22.49 -18.94 5.75
N TYR A 106 22.14 -19.24 4.51
CA TYR A 106 22.55 -20.49 3.85
C TYR A 106 24.04 -20.46 3.45
N ALA A 107 24.50 -19.38 2.85
CA ALA A 107 25.91 -19.19 2.48
C ALA A 107 26.84 -19.25 3.73
N GLU A 108 26.36 -18.74 4.85
CA GLU A 108 27.03 -18.74 6.15
C GLU A 108 26.86 -20.06 6.93
N LYS A 109 26.15 -21.06 6.36
CA LYS A 109 25.90 -22.38 6.96
C LYS A 109 25.16 -22.32 8.31
N GLN A 110 24.32 -21.32 8.51
CA GLN A 110 23.50 -21.14 9.71
C GLN A 110 22.21 -21.99 9.64
N CYS A 111 22.37 -23.30 9.42
CA CYS A 111 21.24 -24.21 9.17
C CYS A 111 20.21 -24.21 10.30
N SER A 112 20.67 -24.09 11.55
CA SER A 112 19.83 -24.09 12.75
C SER A 112 18.99 -22.82 12.94
N GLY A 113 19.23 -21.77 12.15
CA GLY A 113 18.38 -20.58 12.14
C GLY A 113 17.00 -20.83 11.53
N CYS A 114 16.88 -21.88 10.70
CA CYS A 114 15.62 -22.27 10.06
C CYS A 114 15.20 -23.70 10.40
N HIS A 115 16.16 -24.63 10.50
CA HIS A 115 15.88 -26.05 10.69
C HIS A 115 16.08 -26.50 12.14
N ASP A 116 15.12 -27.31 12.62
CA ASP A 116 15.23 -28.02 13.89
C ASP A 116 14.93 -29.51 13.68
N LYS A 117 15.96 -30.34 13.85
CA LYS A 117 15.87 -31.82 13.68
C LYS A 117 15.05 -32.51 14.77
N THR A 118 14.76 -31.83 15.87
CA THR A 118 13.95 -32.36 16.97
C THR A 118 12.47 -32.05 16.80
N SER A 119 12.14 -31.07 15.94
CA SER A 119 10.77 -30.74 15.59
C SER A 119 10.21 -31.70 14.54
N GLU A 120 8.93 -32.05 14.64
CA GLU A 120 8.26 -32.89 13.63
C GLU A 120 8.24 -32.23 12.25
N SER A 121 8.13 -30.90 12.20
CA SER A 121 8.09 -30.13 10.94
C SER A 121 9.47 -29.92 10.31
N GLY A 122 10.56 -30.21 11.04
CA GLY A 122 11.92 -29.92 10.61
C GLY A 122 12.32 -28.44 10.63
N PHE A 123 11.46 -27.55 11.15
CA PHE A 123 11.67 -26.09 11.20
C PHE A 123 11.56 -25.54 12.63
N VAL A 124 12.27 -24.44 12.88
CA VAL A 124 12.27 -23.76 14.20
C VAL A 124 10.93 -23.10 14.55
N VAL A 125 10.11 -22.79 13.55
CA VAL A 125 8.73 -22.30 13.64
C VAL A 125 7.93 -22.83 12.42
N PRO A 126 6.58 -22.78 12.44
CA PRO A 126 5.77 -23.16 11.28
C PRO A 126 6.21 -22.42 9.99
N LEU A 127 6.18 -23.13 8.87
CA LEU A 127 6.78 -22.69 7.60
C LEU A 127 6.24 -21.32 7.14
N GLU A 128 4.93 -21.11 7.26
CA GLU A 128 4.23 -19.87 6.91
C GLU A 128 4.74 -18.65 7.69
N ASN A 129 5.31 -18.86 8.88
CA ASN A 129 5.85 -17.81 9.75
C ASN A 129 7.39 -17.77 9.74
N LEU A 130 8.05 -18.75 9.12
CA LEU A 130 9.49 -18.93 9.16
C LEU A 130 10.25 -17.72 8.60
N CYS A 131 9.82 -17.22 7.44
CA CYS A 131 10.45 -16.06 6.82
C CYS A 131 10.27 -14.79 7.68
N ALA A 132 9.07 -14.59 8.23
CA ALA A 132 8.72 -13.44 9.07
C ALA A 132 9.44 -13.43 10.42
N HIS A 133 10.00 -14.57 10.85
CA HIS A 133 10.84 -14.66 12.05
C HIS A 133 12.02 -13.66 11.99
N CYS A 134 12.62 -13.52 10.80
CA CYS A 134 13.73 -12.59 10.53
C CYS A 134 13.32 -11.39 9.67
N HIS A 135 12.51 -11.59 8.63
CA HIS A 135 12.02 -10.51 7.75
C HIS A 135 10.83 -9.77 8.40
N LYS A 136 11.11 -9.06 9.50
CA LYS A 136 10.12 -8.32 10.27
C LYS A 136 9.62 -7.10 9.49
N GLY A 137 8.35 -6.74 9.72
CA GLY A 137 7.72 -5.57 9.09
C GLY A 137 7.37 -5.78 7.62
N PHE A 138 7.25 -7.03 7.18
CA PHE A 138 6.93 -7.40 5.80
C PHE A 138 5.85 -8.50 5.77
N PRO A 139 4.90 -8.48 4.80
CA PRO A 139 4.68 -7.44 3.78
C PRO A 139 4.26 -6.09 4.39
N ALA A 140 4.47 -5.02 3.63
CA ALA A 140 4.15 -3.65 4.03
C ALA A 140 3.25 -2.98 2.98
N GLY A 141 2.02 -2.66 3.34
CA GLY A 141 1.07 -1.95 2.48
C GLY A 141 -0.37 -2.36 2.73
N GLU A 142 -1.32 -1.56 2.23
CA GLU A 142 -2.75 -1.82 2.36
C GLU A 142 -3.18 -3.08 1.56
N PHE A 143 -2.63 -3.25 0.36
CA PHE A 143 -2.92 -4.39 -0.50
C PHE A 143 -1.75 -5.37 -0.44
N VAL A 144 -2.00 -6.59 0.02
CA VAL A 144 -1.01 -7.68 0.08
C VAL A 144 -1.31 -8.71 -1.00
N HIS A 145 -0.26 -9.16 -1.70
CA HIS A 145 -0.38 -10.20 -2.72
C HIS A 145 -0.73 -11.56 -2.09
N GLY A 146 -1.66 -12.30 -2.70
CA GLY A 146 -2.26 -13.51 -2.12
C GLY A 146 -1.27 -14.56 -1.58
N PRO A 147 -0.22 -14.96 -2.34
CA PRO A 147 0.80 -15.87 -1.83
C PRO A 147 1.56 -15.32 -0.61
N VAL A 148 1.77 -14.01 -0.54
CA VAL A 148 2.47 -13.38 0.59
C VAL A 148 1.57 -13.28 1.81
N ALA A 149 0.28 -12.97 1.62
CA ALA A 149 -0.71 -12.92 2.68
C ALA A 149 -0.88 -14.26 3.42
N THR A 150 -0.57 -15.37 2.75
CA THR A 150 -0.67 -16.73 3.31
C THR A 150 0.67 -17.30 3.77
N GLY A 151 1.75 -16.51 3.75
CA GLY A 151 3.10 -16.98 4.11
C GLY A 151 3.70 -17.96 3.10
N ALA A 152 3.16 -18.05 1.88
CA ALA A 152 3.60 -18.96 0.83
C ALA A 152 4.82 -18.41 0.05
N CYS A 153 5.82 -17.89 0.78
CA CYS A 153 7.04 -17.26 0.23
C CYS A 153 7.77 -18.18 -0.77
N LEU A 154 7.74 -19.49 -0.50
CA LEU A 154 8.44 -20.51 -1.30
C LEU A 154 7.79 -20.78 -2.67
N LYS A 155 6.62 -20.19 -2.96
CA LYS A 155 6.04 -20.24 -4.31
C LYS A 155 6.85 -19.40 -5.30
N CYS A 156 7.58 -18.40 -4.81
CA CYS A 156 8.40 -17.51 -5.62
C CYS A 156 9.89 -17.59 -5.28
N HIS A 157 10.27 -17.91 -4.04
CA HIS A 157 11.66 -17.91 -3.58
C HIS A 157 12.21 -19.30 -3.23
N LEU A 158 13.51 -19.50 -3.45
CA LEU A 158 14.31 -20.66 -3.04
C LEU A 158 15.20 -20.23 -1.86
N PRO A 159 14.93 -20.69 -0.62
CA PRO A 159 15.51 -20.12 0.59
C PRO A 159 17.00 -20.47 0.82
N HIS A 160 17.57 -21.31 -0.05
CA HIS A 160 18.99 -21.68 -0.02
C HIS A 160 19.76 -20.98 -1.11
N LYS A 161 19.50 -21.37 -2.37
CA LYS A 161 20.14 -20.85 -3.55
C LYS A 161 19.20 -20.91 -4.76
N SER A 162 19.39 -20.00 -5.70
CA SER A 162 18.72 -20.00 -6.99
C SER A 162 19.69 -19.67 -8.12
N ASN A 163 19.38 -20.13 -9.32
CA ASN A 163 20.02 -19.68 -10.56
C ASN A 163 19.50 -18.32 -11.06
N SER A 164 18.46 -17.78 -10.42
CA SER A 164 17.91 -16.45 -10.68
C SER A 164 18.29 -15.48 -9.55
N PRO A 165 18.39 -14.17 -9.81
CA PRO A 165 18.57 -13.16 -8.78
C PRO A 165 17.46 -13.19 -7.73
N ALA A 166 17.72 -12.63 -6.54
CA ALA A 166 16.74 -12.52 -5.44
C ALA A 166 16.07 -13.86 -5.06
N LEU A 167 16.81 -14.96 -5.22
CA LEU A 167 16.37 -16.31 -4.90
C LEU A 167 15.15 -16.80 -5.68
N LEU A 168 14.82 -16.21 -6.83
CA LEU A 168 13.57 -16.54 -7.51
C LEU A 168 13.57 -17.96 -8.09
N VAL A 169 12.45 -18.68 -8.00
CA VAL A 169 12.30 -20.03 -8.59
C VAL A 169 12.38 -20.02 -10.12
N LYS A 170 12.11 -18.87 -10.74
CA LYS A 170 12.20 -18.60 -12.19
C LYS A 170 12.67 -17.16 -12.42
N GLY A 171 13.09 -16.87 -13.65
CA GLY A 171 13.42 -15.50 -14.06
C GLY A 171 12.23 -14.56 -13.98
N LYS A 172 12.51 -13.26 -13.77
CA LYS A 172 11.49 -12.21 -13.57
C LYS A 172 10.42 -12.16 -14.67
N GLY A 173 10.80 -12.42 -15.92
CA GLY A 173 9.87 -12.40 -17.06
C GLY A 173 8.88 -13.57 -17.10
N GLU A 174 9.18 -14.68 -16.45
CA GLU A 174 8.35 -15.89 -16.49
C GLU A 174 7.61 -16.15 -15.18
N LEU A 175 8.14 -15.65 -14.06
CA LEU A 175 7.66 -15.98 -12.71
C LEU A 175 6.17 -15.66 -12.51
N CYS A 176 5.74 -14.48 -12.96
CA CYS A 176 4.35 -14.04 -12.79
C CYS A 176 3.37 -14.85 -13.65
N ALA A 177 3.82 -15.29 -14.83
CA ALA A 177 3.03 -16.07 -15.77
C ALA A 177 2.83 -17.53 -15.33
N ILE A 178 3.47 -17.99 -14.24
CA ILE A 178 3.20 -19.31 -13.66
C ILE A 178 1.74 -19.42 -13.21
N CYS A 179 1.20 -18.34 -12.63
CA CYS A 179 -0.15 -18.32 -12.08
C CYS A 179 -1.09 -17.37 -12.82
N HIS A 180 -0.58 -16.24 -13.29
CA HIS A 180 -1.40 -15.26 -13.96
C HIS A 180 -1.49 -15.54 -15.46
N LEU A 181 -2.40 -16.46 -15.79
CA LEU A 181 -2.67 -16.91 -17.16
C LEU A 181 -3.77 -16.09 -17.84
N GLU A 182 -4.48 -15.28 -17.07
CA GLU A 182 -5.57 -14.44 -17.54
C GLU A 182 -5.07 -13.24 -18.36
N PRO A 183 -5.86 -12.77 -19.34
CA PRO A 183 -5.63 -11.48 -19.96
C PRO A 183 -5.61 -10.36 -18.93
N ARG A 184 -4.62 -9.49 -18.99
CA ARG A 184 -4.51 -8.35 -18.07
C ARG A 184 -5.50 -7.26 -18.46
N LEU A 185 -6.08 -6.59 -17.46
CA LEU A 185 -7.06 -5.51 -17.67
C LEU A 185 -6.54 -4.40 -18.60
N ALA A 186 -5.25 -4.06 -18.50
CA ALA A 186 -4.58 -3.09 -19.37
C ALA A 186 -3.71 -3.78 -20.45
N ALA A 187 -4.29 -4.68 -21.24
CA ALA A 187 -3.56 -5.54 -22.19
C ALA A 187 -2.59 -4.76 -23.10
N ALA A 188 -3.07 -3.70 -23.76
CA ALA A 188 -2.24 -2.89 -24.67
C ALA A 188 -1.02 -2.25 -23.98
N MET A 189 -1.15 -1.85 -22.70
CA MET A 189 -0.03 -1.32 -21.93
C MET A 189 0.98 -2.42 -21.59
N HIS A 190 0.51 -3.60 -21.18
CA HIS A 190 1.38 -4.73 -20.88
C HIS A 190 2.12 -5.20 -22.14
N ASP A 191 1.44 -5.31 -23.29
CA ASP A 191 2.06 -5.69 -24.56
C ASP A 191 3.20 -4.72 -24.92
N LYS A 192 2.96 -3.41 -24.75
CA LYS A 192 3.99 -2.39 -25.01
C LYS A 192 5.13 -2.44 -23.99
N ALA A 193 4.85 -2.58 -22.71
CA ALA A 193 5.87 -2.65 -21.66
C ALA A 193 6.76 -3.89 -21.84
N ILE A 194 6.16 -5.06 -22.02
CA ILE A 194 6.86 -6.34 -22.21
C ILE A 194 7.67 -6.31 -23.51
N SER A 195 7.09 -5.84 -24.62
CA SER A 195 7.83 -5.71 -25.89
C SER A 195 8.96 -4.67 -25.85
N SER A 196 8.88 -3.70 -24.94
CA SER A 196 9.96 -2.73 -24.68
C SER A 196 11.02 -3.25 -23.70
N GLY A 197 10.94 -4.52 -23.29
CA GLY A 197 11.90 -5.16 -22.38
C GLY A 197 11.69 -4.85 -20.90
N MET A 198 10.56 -4.23 -20.54
CA MET A 198 10.21 -3.99 -19.13
C MET A 198 9.65 -5.27 -18.48
N PHE A 199 9.93 -5.44 -17.20
CA PHE A 199 9.40 -6.51 -16.37
C PHE A 199 8.20 -6.03 -15.54
N CYS A 200 7.35 -6.97 -15.12
CA CYS A 200 6.21 -6.69 -14.26
C CYS A 200 6.62 -5.91 -13.01
N THR A 201 7.78 -6.25 -12.44
CA THR A 201 8.31 -5.65 -11.22
C THR A 201 8.79 -4.20 -11.39
N ASP A 202 8.88 -3.70 -12.62
CA ASP A 202 9.30 -2.33 -12.87
C ASP A 202 8.19 -1.33 -12.53
N CYS A 203 6.93 -1.78 -12.58
CA CYS A 203 5.75 -0.99 -12.17
C CYS A 203 5.04 -1.60 -10.95
N HIS A 204 5.06 -2.92 -10.78
CA HIS A 204 4.37 -3.61 -9.70
C HIS A 204 5.32 -4.03 -8.57
N ASP A 205 4.86 -3.94 -7.33
CA ASP A 205 5.49 -4.65 -6.21
C ASP A 205 4.92 -6.06 -6.10
N PRO A 206 5.74 -7.12 -6.14
CA PRO A 206 5.25 -8.51 -6.13
C PRO A 206 4.75 -8.97 -4.75
N HIS A 207 4.90 -8.14 -3.71
CA HIS A 207 4.56 -8.51 -2.34
C HIS A 207 3.40 -7.70 -1.79
N SER A 208 3.46 -6.37 -1.89
CA SER A 208 2.43 -5.48 -1.38
C SER A 208 2.57 -4.05 -1.89
N GLY A 209 1.47 -3.30 -1.84
CA GLY A 209 1.48 -1.88 -2.18
C GLY A 209 0.32 -1.13 -1.54
N ASN A 210 0.40 0.19 -1.52
CA ASN A 210 -0.69 1.06 -1.06
C ASN A 210 -1.71 1.36 -2.17
N ASN A 211 -1.35 1.07 -3.42
CA ASN A 211 -2.22 1.23 -4.57
C ASN A 211 -2.82 -0.12 -4.98
N ARG A 212 -4.01 -0.07 -5.58
CA ARG A 212 -4.62 -1.26 -6.21
C ARG A 212 -3.66 -1.84 -7.25
N TYR A 213 -3.69 -3.17 -7.38
CA TYR A 213 -2.79 -3.91 -8.26
C TYR A 213 -1.30 -3.75 -7.93
N PHE A 214 -0.96 -3.29 -6.72
CA PHE A 214 0.41 -3.17 -6.24
C PHE A 214 1.29 -2.26 -7.10
N LEU A 215 0.71 -1.21 -7.70
CA LEU A 215 1.46 -0.22 -8.47
C LEU A 215 2.33 0.65 -7.54
N LYS A 216 3.60 0.84 -7.92
CA LYS A 216 4.59 1.65 -7.20
C LYS A 216 4.37 3.15 -7.40
#